data_AF-A0A1W1BH86-F1
#
_entry.id   AF-A0A1W1BH86-F1
#
_cell.length_a   1.000
_cell.length_b   1.000
_cell.length_c   1.000
_cell.angle_alpha   90.00
_cell.angle_beta   90.00
_cell.angle_gamma   90.00
#
_symmetry.space_group_name_H-M   'P 1'
#
loop_
_entity.id
_entity.type
_entity.pdbx_description
1 polymer ?
#
loop_
_entity_poly.entity_id
_entity_poly.type
_entity_poly.pdbx_seq_one_letter_code
_entity_poly.pdbx_strand_id
1 'polypeptide(L)'
;MCARCVMVVSDRKNTVQVRDPRTGKKYMFDDIGCTILWFKDKKIEWKDQAKIWITDVNTGEWIDARTAFYDTENITPMAYGFSAHKTKSTIKEGQEIINFEEVTKRVIKIGK
;
A
#
# COMPACT_ATOMS: atom_id res chain seq x y z
N MET A 1 -11.05 -8.56 5.49
CA MET A 1 -10.96 -7.67 6.65
C MET A 1 -9.52 -7.23 6.79
N CYS A 2 -9.27 -5.94 7.01
CA CYS A 2 -7.93 -5.39 7.13
C CYS A 2 -7.27 -5.84 8.43
N ALA A 3 -6.02 -6.29 8.35
CA ALA A 3 -5.29 -6.81 9.51
C ALA A 3 -4.86 -5.72 10.51
N ARG A 4 -4.99 -4.43 10.16
CA ARG A 4 -4.70 -3.28 11.03
C ARG A 4 -5.97 -2.67 11.61
N CYS A 5 -6.81 -2.06 10.77
CA CYS A 5 -7.98 -1.29 11.22
C CYS A 5 -9.24 -2.15 11.40
N VAL A 6 -9.19 -3.45 11.09
CA VAL A 6 -10.30 -4.40 11.27
C VAL A 6 -11.53 -4.04 10.43
N MET A 7 -11.38 -3.12 9.46
CA MET A 7 -12.45 -2.75 8.54
C MET A 7 -12.62 -3.76 7.39
N VAL A 8 -13.79 -3.72 6.74
CA VAL A 8 -14.06 -4.54 5.56
C VAL A 8 -13.36 -3.93 4.35
N VAL A 9 -12.44 -4.71 3.77
CA VAL A 9 -11.74 -4.37 2.52
C VAL A 9 -12.74 -4.38 1.38
N SER A 10 -13.22 -3.18 1.04
CA SER A 10 -14.29 -2.96 0.07
C SER A 10 -13.76 -2.35 -1.23
N ASP A 11 -12.66 -1.61 -1.16
CA ASP A 11 -12.05 -0.94 -2.30
C ASP A 11 -11.10 -1.90 -3.05
N ARG A 12 -11.44 -2.23 -4.30
CA ARG A 12 -10.63 -3.11 -5.15
C ARG A 12 -9.42 -2.43 -5.79
N LYS A 13 -9.29 -1.11 -5.67
CA LYS A 13 -8.31 -0.29 -6.37
C LYS A 13 -7.15 0.19 -5.49
N ASN A 14 -7.27 0.06 -4.17
CA ASN A 14 -6.20 0.37 -3.23
C ASN A 14 -5.86 -0.79 -2.28
N THR A 15 -6.45 -1.98 -2.51
CA THR A 15 -6.22 -3.14 -1.64
C THR A 15 -4.76 -3.57 -1.67
N VAL A 16 -4.23 -3.89 -0.50
CA VAL A 16 -2.89 -4.47 -0.35
C VAL A 16 -2.96 -5.87 0.24
N GLN A 17 -2.14 -6.76 -0.30
CA GLN A 17 -1.94 -8.11 0.21
C GLN A 17 -0.47 -8.31 0.56
N VAL A 18 -0.20 -8.69 1.79
CA VAL A 18 1.13 -9.09 2.27
C VAL A 18 1.16 -10.60 2.46
N ARG A 19 2.19 -11.25 1.94
CA ARG A 19 2.46 -12.66 2.23
C ARG A 19 3.70 -12.80 3.10
N ASP A 20 3.53 -13.45 4.25
CA ASP A 20 4.65 -13.84 5.11
C ASP A 20 5.51 -14.87 4.37
N PRO A 21 6.81 -14.58 4.14
CA PRO A 21 7.69 -15.48 3.41
C PRO A 21 8.03 -16.75 4.21
N ARG A 22 7.90 -16.71 5.54
CA ARG A 22 8.25 -17.83 6.45
C ARG A 22 7.09 -18.80 6.62
N THR A 23 5.88 -18.26 6.81
CA THR A 23 4.67 -19.07 7.09
C THR A 23 3.75 -19.22 5.89
N GLY A 24 3.92 -18.40 4.85
CA GLY A 24 3.02 -18.34 3.70
C GLY A 24 1.68 -17.67 3.99
N LYS A 25 1.43 -17.21 5.23
CA LYS A 25 0.19 -16.57 5.64
C LYS A 25 -0.02 -15.26 4.88
N LYS A 26 -1.26 -15.06 4.41
CA LYS A 26 -1.67 -13.86 3.67
C LYS A 26 -2.40 -12.91 4.61
N TYR A 27 -2.07 -11.63 4.52
CA TYR A 27 -2.69 -10.54 5.25
C TYR A 27 -3.23 -9.55 4.23
N MET A 28 -4.46 -9.08 4.42
CA MET A 28 -5.10 -8.09 3.56
C MET A 28 -5.17 -6.75 4.30
N PHE A 29 -5.08 -5.66 3.55
CA PHE A 29 -5.17 -4.30 4.06
C PHE A 29 -5.99 -3.43 3.10
N ASP A 30 -6.67 -2.43 3.66
CA ASP A 30 -7.47 -1.47 2.89
C ASP A 30 -6.63 -0.57 2.01
N ASP A 31 -5.43 -0.21 2.49
CA ASP A 31 -4.48 0.62 1.76
C ASP A 31 -3.02 0.35 2.17
N ILE A 32 -2.10 1.00 1.45
CA ILE A 32 -0.66 0.91 1.68
C ILE A 32 -0.26 1.51 3.04
N GLY A 33 -0.97 2.54 3.49
CA GLY A 33 -0.72 3.18 4.78
C GLY A 33 -0.92 2.22 5.95
N CYS A 34 -2.03 1.49 5.93
CA CYS A 34 -2.35 0.44 6.88
C CYS A 34 -1.27 -0.65 6.90
N THR A 35 -0.75 -1.01 5.73
CA THR A 35 0.29 -2.04 5.61
C THR A 35 1.61 -1.60 6.27
N ILE A 36 2.08 -0.39 5.94
CA ILE A 36 3.33 0.17 6.46
C ILE A 36 3.26 0.32 7.99
N LEU A 37 2.17 0.90 8.47
CA LEU A 37 2.01 1.12 9.91
C LEU A 37 1.77 -0.19 10.66
N TRP A 38 1.14 -1.19 10.05
CA TRP A 38 1.05 -2.53 10.63
C TRP A 38 2.43 -3.17 10.82
N PHE A 39 3.32 -3.06 9.83
CA PHE A 39 4.71 -3.53 9.98
C PHE A 39 5.43 -2.85 11.14
N LYS A 40 5.21 -1.53 11.31
CA LYS A 40 5.76 -0.73 12.41
C LYS A 40 5.20 -1.17 13.77
N ASP A 41 3.88 -1.21 13.91
CA ASP A 41 3.20 -1.44 15.19
C ASP A 41 3.36 -2.88 15.69
N LYS A 42 3.33 -3.85 14.78
CA LYS A 42 3.55 -5.27 15.11
C LYS A 42 5.03 -5.66 15.16
N LYS A 43 5.95 -4.71 14.89
CA LYS A 43 7.41 -4.92 14.86
C LYS A 43 7.78 -6.15 14.02
N ILE A 44 7.25 -6.20 12.80
CA ILE A 44 7.42 -7.34 11.91
C ILE A 44 8.85 -7.35 11.36
N GLU A 45 9.67 -8.29 11.83
CA GLU A 45 11.08 -8.40 11.43
C GLU A 45 11.28 -8.84 9.97
N TRP A 46 10.32 -9.61 9.43
CA TRP A 46 10.37 -10.12 8.05
C TRP A 46 9.79 -9.15 7.02
N LYS A 47 9.49 -7.90 7.40
CA LYS A 47 8.88 -6.90 6.54
C LYS A 47 9.64 -6.70 5.23
N ASP A 48 10.97 -6.82 5.25
CA ASP A 48 11.84 -6.60 4.08
C ASP A 48 11.85 -7.81 3.12
N GLN A 49 11.55 -9.00 3.63
CA GLN A 49 11.40 -10.22 2.85
C GLN A 49 9.95 -10.47 2.43
N ALA A 50 9.01 -9.69 2.96
CA ALA A 50 7.60 -9.81 2.66
C ALA A 50 7.32 -9.51 1.18
N LYS A 51 6.50 -10.37 0.55
CA LYS A 51 5.91 -10.07 -0.76
C LYS A 51 4.68 -9.20 -0.56
N ILE A 52 4.73 -7.98 -1.07
CA ILE A 52 3.69 -6.97 -0.91
C ILE A 52 3.09 -6.72 -2.29
N TRP A 53 1.82 -7.06 -2.45
CA TRP A 53 1.05 -6.83 -3.65
C TRP A 53 0.06 -5.72 -3.39
N ILE A 54 -0.07 -4.79 -4.33
CA ILE A 54 -1.07 -3.72 -4.29
C ILE A 54 -1.84 -3.74 -5.61
N THR A 55 -3.12 -3.42 -5.58
CA THR A 55 -3.91 -3.26 -6.80
C THR A 55 -3.61 -1.92 -7.45
N ASP A 56 -3.38 -1.92 -8.76
CA ASP A 56 -3.28 -0.71 -9.57
C ASP A 56 -4.62 0.05 -9.56
N VAL A 57 -4.58 1.36 -9.35
CA VAL A 57 -5.81 2.16 -9.16
C VAL A 57 -6.66 2.26 -10.43
N ASN A 58 -6.05 2.15 -11.61
CA ASN A 58 -6.75 2.27 -12.89
C ASN A 58 -7.33 0.94 -13.33
N THR A 59 -6.51 -0.11 -13.29
CA THR A 59 -6.83 -1.43 -13.86
C THR A 59 -7.33 -2.44 -12.83
N GLY A 60 -7.00 -2.26 -11.55
CA GLY A 60 -7.25 -3.25 -10.50
C GLY A 60 -6.33 -4.48 -10.56
N GLU A 61 -5.31 -4.47 -11.42
CA GLU A 61 -4.32 -5.55 -11.49
C GLU A 61 -3.44 -5.56 -10.24
N TRP A 62 -3.08 -6.75 -9.75
CA TRP A 62 -2.11 -6.88 -8.68
C TRP A 62 -0.69 -6.63 -9.21
N ILE A 63 -0.02 -5.63 -8.63
CA ILE A 63 1.35 -5.24 -8.94
C ILE A 63 2.21 -5.29 -7.67
N ASP A 64 3.53 -5.39 -7.85
CA ASP A 64 4.45 -5.36 -6.72
C ASP A 64 4.55 -3.94 -6.15
N ALA A 65 4.20 -3.80 -4.88
CA ALA A 65 4.17 -2.51 -4.19
C ALA A 65 5.55 -1.86 -4.09
N ARG A 66 6.64 -2.64 -4.04
CA ARG A 66 8.00 -2.09 -3.91
C ARG A 66 8.46 -1.42 -5.21
N THR A 67 7.99 -1.89 -6.35
CA THR A 67 8.36 -1.38 -7.68
C THR A 67 7.30 -0.48 -8.30
N ALA A 68 6.13 -0.37 -7.66
CA ALA A 68 5.05 0.48 -8.13
C ALA A 68 5.39 1.98 -7.98
N PHE A 69 4.72 2.79 -8.80
CA PHE A 69 4.73 4.24 -8.68
C PHE A 69 3.51 4.68 -7.87
N TYR A 70 3.69 5.70 -7.04
CA TYR A 70 2.63 6.22 -6.21
C TYR A 70 2.41 7.69 -6.49
N ASP A 71 1.16 8.10 -6.47
CA ASP A 71 0.78 9.51 -6.40
C ASP A 71 0.35 9.87 -4.98
N THR A 72 0.10 11.15 -4.71
CA THR A 72 -0.09 11.67 -3.33
C THR A 72 -1.41 12.39 -3.09
N GLU A 73 -2.20 12.63 -4.13
CA GLU A 73 -3.41 13.46 -4.07
C GLU A 73 -4.71 12.66 -4.26
N ASN A 74 -4.71 11.36 -3.93
CA ASN A 74 -5.90 10.52 -4.08
C ASN A 74 -6.77 10.41 -2.83
N ILE A 75 -8.07 10.28 -3.05
CA ILE A 75 -9.02 10.00 -1.96
C ILE A 75 -8.97 8.50 -1.66
N THR A 76 -8.13 8.12 -0.71
CA THR A 76 -8.04 6.74 -0.20
C THR A 76 -8.99 6.52 0.99
N PRO A 77 -9.45 5.29 1.26
CA PRO A 77 -10.35 4.99 2.39
C PRO A 77 -9.88 5.52 3.75
N MET A 78 -8.57 5.46 4.05
CA MET A 78 -8.00 6.01 5.29
C MET A 78 -7.37 7.40 5.13
N ALA A 79 -7.66 8.08 4.02
CA ALA A 79 -7.21 9.44 3.73
C ALA A 79 -5.67 9.63 3.84
N TYR A 80 -4.88 8.62 3.45
CA TYR A 80 -3.43 8.73 3.33
C TYR A 80 -2.98 9.45 2.06
N GLY A 81 -3.79 9.43 1.00
CA GLY A 81 -3.46 10.16 -0.23
C GLY A 81 -2.78 9.32 -1.31
N PHE A 82 -2.37 8.09 -1.00
CA PHE A 82 -1.49 7.31 -1.88
C PHE A 82 -2.20 6.21 -2.66
N SER A 83 -2.13 6.26 -3.99
CA SER A 83 -2.59 5.18 -4.87
C SER A 83 -1.43 4.64 -5.70
N ALA A 84 -1.48 3.34 -6.03
CA ALA A 84 -0.42 2.67 -6.76
C ALA A 84 -0.73 2.55 -8.26
N HIS A 85 0.33 2.70 -9.05
CA HIS A 85 0.33 2.67 -10.49
C HIS A 85 1.44 1.75 -11.00
N LYS A 86 1.11 0.91 -11.97
CA LYS A 86 2.07 0.04 -12.67
C LYS A 86 3.11 0.85 -13.44
N THR A 87 2.72 1.99 -14.00
CA THR A 87 3.56 2.82 -14.86
C THR A 87 3.32 4.30 -14.58
N LYS A 88 4.37 5.12 -14.63
CA LYS A 88 4.28 6.58 -14.46
C LYS A 88 3.29 7.24 -15.41
N SER A 89 3.14 6.71 -16.63
CA SER A 89 2.26 7.27 -17.67
C SER A 89 0.77 7.21 -17.33
N THR A 90 0.36 6.43 -16.32
CA THR A 90 -1.05 6.37 -15.88
C THR A 90 -1.35 7.34 -14.74
N ILE A 91 -0.34 8.06 -14.24
CA ILE A 91 -0.48 9.12 -13.25
C ILE A 91 -0.82 10.42 -13.99
N LYS A 92 -1.75 11.22 -13.46
CA LYS A 92 -2.19 12.45 -14.12
C LYS A 92 -1.04 13.47 -14.17
N GLU A 93 -1.00 14.22 -15.26
CA GLU A 93 -0.03 15.30 -15.45
C GLU A 93 -0.19 16.35 -14.35
N GLY A 94 0.90 16.64 -13.64
CA GLY A 94 0.92 17.56 -12.49
C GLY A 94 0.87 16.90 -11.11
N GLN A 95 0.61 15.59 -11.01
CA GLN A 95 0.67 14.88 -9.73
C GLN A 95 2.11 14.50 -9.36
N GLU A 96 2.42 14.57 -8.07
CA GLU A 96 3.72 14.15 -7.54
C GLU A 96 3.87 12.63 -7.63
N ILE A 97 4.90 12.16 -8.31
CA ILE A 97 5.21 10.72 -8.43
C ILE A 97 6.29 10.36 -7.42
N ILE A 98 5.93 9.53 -6.45
CA ILE A 98 6.83 9.03 -5.42
C ILE A 98 6.98 7.51 -5.49
N ASN A 99 8.02 7.00 -4.83
CA ASN A 99 8.30 5.57 -4.75
C ASN A 99 7.85 4.99 -3.40
N PHE A 100 7.93 3.67 -3.26
CA PHE A 100 7.55 2.96 -2.04
C PHE A 100 8.27 3.47 -0.79
N GLU A 101 9.56 3.83 -0.89
CA GLU A 101 10.33 4.33 0.25
C GLU A 101 9.81 5.68 0.74
N GLU A 102 9.51 6.59 -0.17
CA GLU A 102 8.98 7.91 0.14
C GLU A 102 7.55 7.81 0.71
N VAL A 103 6.70 6.94 0.15
CA VAL A 103 5.40 6.60 0.73
C VAL A 103 5.58 6.10 2.16
N THR A 104 6.51 5.18 2.38
CA THR A 104 6.79 4.63 3.72
C THR A 104 7.17 5.73 4.71
N LYS A 105 8.08 6.64 4.33
CA LYS A 105 8.47 7.78 5.18
C LYS A 105 7.29 8.69 5.49
N ARG A 106 6.50 9.07 4.48
CA ARG A 106 5.35 9.98 4.63
C ARG A 106 4.25 9.36 5.47
N VAL A 107 3.91 8.09 5.24
CA VAL A 107 2.95 7.35 6.06
C VAL A 107 3.39 7.29 7.52
N ILE A 108 4.67 6.98 7.78
CA ILE A 108 5.22 6.94 9.14
C ILE A 108 5.15 8.31 9.82
N LYS A 109 5.39 9.39 9.05
CA LYS A 109 5.29 10.78 9.52
C LYS A 109 3.86 11.21 9.81
N ILE A 110 2.89 10.76 9.00
CA ILE A 110 1.45 11.00 9.22
C ILE A 110 1.00 10.29 10.49
N GLY A 111 1.39 9.02 10.67
CA GLY A 111 1.26 8.30 11.94
C GLY A 111 -0.16 8.15 12.48
N LYS A 112 -1.20 8.23 11.62
CA LYS A 112 -2.60 8.10 12.01
C LYS A 112 -3.01 6.68 12.40
#